data_AF-A0A3D0NWX1-F1
#
_entry.id   AF-A0A3D0NWX1-F1
#
_cell.length_a   1.000
_cell.length_b   1.000
_cell.length_c   1.000
_cell.angle_alpha   90.00
_cell.angle_beta   90.00
_cell.angle_gamma   90.00
#
_symmetry.space_group_name_H-M   'P 1'
#
loop_
_entity.id
_entity.type
_entity.pdbx_description
1 polymer ?
#
loop_
_entity_poly.entity_id
_entity_poly.type
_entity_poly.pdbx_seq_one_letter_code
_entity_poly.pdbx_strand_id
1 'polypeptide(L)' 'LPIVQRYGGGLIALTINESGIPDTAEERVSVAEKIIERAAQYGIAKKDIIVDPLALTISSNPESAVVTLETVRCLHDKG' A
#
# COMPACT_ATOMS: atom_id res chain seq x y z
N LEU A 1 7.04 4.13 -11.94
CA LEU A 1 8.39 3.91 -11.36
C LEU A 1 9.51 4.61 -12.16
N PRO A 2 9.64 4.48 -13.49
CA PRO A 2 10.73 5.15 -14.24
C PRO A 2 10.74 6.69 -14.13
N ILE A 3 9.57 7.31 -13.99
CA ILE A 3 9.44 8.76 -13.81
C ILE A 3 10.00 9.19 -12.45
N VAL A 4 9.59 8.53 -11.37
CA VAL A 4 10.09 8.81 -10.00
C VAL A 4 11.59 8.55 -9.92
N GLN A 5 12.09 7.50 -10.57
CA GLN A 5 13.53 7.24 -10.67
C GLN A 5 14.27 8.38 -11.39
N ARG A 6 13.72 8.91 -12.50
CA ARG A 6 14.37 9.94 -13.32
C ARG A 6 14.36 11.33 -12.68
N TYR A 7 13.26 11.68 -12.00
CA TYR A 7 13.02 13.05 -11.53
C TYR A 7 13.04 13.18 -10.00
N GLY A 8 13.20 12.07 -9.27
CA GLY A 8 12.96 12.02 -7.83
C GLY A 8 11.47 12.16 -7.49
N GLY A 9 11.18 12.22 -6.19
CA GLY A 9 9.83 12.40 -5.65
C GLY A 9 9.37 11.23 -4.79
N GLY A 10 8.19 11.41 -4.16
CA GLY A 10 7.53 10.36 -3.39
C GLY A 10 6.69 9.44 -4.27
N LEU A 11 6.59 8.18 -3.87
CA LEU A 11 5.71 7.17 -4.47
C LEU A 11 4.55 6.87 -3.53
N ILE A 12 3.31 6.99 -4.02
CA ILE A 12 2.15 6.47 -3.29
C ILE A 12 1.88 5.04 -3.78
N ALA A 13 1.88 4.08 -2.86
CA ALA A 13 1.60 2.68 -3.11
C ALA A 13 0.17 2.35 -2.68
N LEU A 14 -0.76 2.31 -3.63
CA LEU A 14 -2.15 1.95 -3.39
C LEU A 14 -2.27 0.43 -3.23
N THR A 15 -2.92 -0.05 -2.17
CA THR A 15 -3.15 -1.49 -1.95
C THR A 15 -4.32 -2.04 -2.79
N ILE A 16 -4.21 -1.93 -4.11
CA ILE A 16 -5.18 -2.44 -5.10
C ILE A 16 -4.46 -3.32 -6.13
N ASN A 17 -5.14 -4.36 -6.61
CA ASN A 17 -4.65 -5.23 -7.68
C ASN A 17 -5.70 -5.37 -8.80
N GLU A 18 -5.43 -6.23 -9.78
CA GLU A 18 -6.30 -6.46 -10.94
C GLU A 18 -7.66 -7.05 -10.56
N SER A 19 -7.77 -7.69 -9.39
CA SER A 19 -9.02 -8.20 -8.82
C SER A 19 -9.75 -7.16 -7.96
N GLY A 20 -9.19 -5.97 -7.77
CA GLY A 20 -9.77 -4.88 -6.98
C GLY A 20 -9.07 -4.64 -5.65
N ILE A 21 -9.81 -4.05 -4.71
CA ILE A 21 -9.31 -3.73 -3.36
C ILE A 21 -9.47 -4.98 -2.51
N PRO A 22 -8.40 -5.53 -1.91
CA PRO A 22 -8.51 -6.72 -1.08
C PRO A 22 -9.35 -6.48 0.17
N ASP A 23 -10.06 -7.53 0.59
CA ASP A 23 -10.97 -7.49 1.75
C ASP A 23 -10.24 -7.70 3.09
N THR A 24 -9.02 -8.23 3.06
CA THR A 24 -8.23 -8.52 4.27
C THR A 24 -7.01 -7.62 4.40
N ALA A 25 -6.57 -7.41 5.64
CA ALA A 25 -5.37 -6.61 5.90
C ALA A 25 -4.10 -7.30 5.38
N GLU A 26 -4.04 -8.63 5.50
CA GLU A 26 -2.94 -9.46 5.04
C GLU A 26 -2.74 -9.35 3.53
N GLU A 27 -3.82 -9.38 2.76
CA GLU A 27 -3.74 -9.22 1.30
C GLU A 27 -3.34 -7.79 0.92
N ARG A 28 -3.86 -6.76 1.60
CA ARG A 28 -3.45 -5.36 1.37
C ARG A 28 -1.95 -5.17 1.65
N VAL A 29 -1.45 -5.76 2.73
CA VAL A 29 -0.01 -5.77 3.05
C VAL A 29 0.78 -6.50 1.96
N SER A 30 0.30 -7.65 1.47
CA SER A 30 0.98 -8.36 0.38
C SER A 30 1.07 -7.53 -0.90
N VAL A 31 0.02 -6.77 -1.23
CA VAL A 31 0.06 -5.83 -2.37
C VAL A 31 1.09 -4.73 -2.12
N ALA A 32 1.12 -4.14 -0.93
CA ALA A 32 2.11 -3.12 -0.58
C ALA A 32 3.55 -3.66 -0.70
N GLU A 33 3.82 -4.87 -0.19
CA GLU A 33 5.13 -5.52 -0.27
C GLU A 33 5.57 -5.71 -1.74
N LYS A 34 4.67 -6.20 -2.61
CA LYS A 34 4.94 -6.33 -4.04
C LYS A 34 5.33 -5.00 -4.69
N ILE A 35 4.64 -3.91 -4.32
CA ILE A 35 4.95 -2.57 -4.85
C ILE A 35 6.33 -2.10 -4.35
N ILE A 36 6.63 -2.29 -3.06
CA ILE A 36 7.91 -1.91 -2.45
C ILE A 36 9.06 -2.69 -3.08
N GLU A 37 8.92 -4.01 -3.25
CA GLU A 37 9.92 -4.86 -3.91
C GLU A 37 10.16 -4.41 -5.35
N ARG A 38 9.08 -4.10 -6.09
CA ARG A 38 9.22 -3.59 -7.45
C ARG A 38 9.89 -2.22 -7.48
N ALA A 39 9.55 -1.32 -6.56
CA ALA A 39 10.15 0.00 -6.46
C ALA A 39 11.67 -0.07 -6.12
N ALA A 40 12.06 -1.02 -5.27
CA ALA A 40 13.47 -1.28 -4.95
C ALA A 40 14.30 -1.66 -6.19
N GLN A 41 13.73 -2.40 -7.15
CA GLN A 41 14.39 -2.72 -8.42
C GLN A 41 14.66 -1.48 -9.29
N TYR A 42 13.95 -0.37 -9.04
CA TYR A 42 14.19 0.94 -9.67
C TYR A 42 15.05 1.87 -8.81
N GLY A 43 15.60 1.40 -7.69
CA GLY A 43 16.42 2.19 -6.77
C GLY A 43 15.64 3.20 -5.92
N ILE A 44 14.32 3.02 -5.78
CA ILE A 44 13.48 3.86 -4.92
C ILE A 44 13.56 3.31 -3.50
N ALA A 45 14.02 4.12 -2.55
CA ALA A 45 14.15 3.70 -1.16
C ALA A 45 12.79 3.66 -0.46
N LYS A 46 12.62 2.74 0.50
CA LYS A 46 11.37 2.56 1.26
C LYS A 46 10.88 3.85 1.93
N LYS A 47 11.80 4.69 2.41
CA LYS A 47 11.50 6.01 3.00
C LYS A 47 10.79 7.00 2.06
N ASP A 48 10.90 6.77 0.74
CA ASP A 48 10.30 7.62 -0.29
C ASP A 48 8.95 7.05 -0.76
N ILE A 49 8.45 5.99 -0.11
CA ILE A 49 7.20 5.31 -0.43
C ILE A 49 6.21 5.53 0.72
N ILE A 50 5.01 5.99 0.38
CA ILE A 50 3.87 6.10 1.30
C ILE A 50 2.85 5.05 0.87
N VAL A 51 2.51 4.12 1.76
CA VAL A 51 1.47 3.12 1.49
C VAL A 51 0.11 3.68 1.84
N ASP A 52 -0.83 3.62 0.90
CA ASP A 52 -2.23 3.95 1.12
C ASP A 52 -3.04 2.64 1.23
N PRO A 53 -3.55 2.31 2.44
CA PRO A 53 -4.30 1.09 2.68
C PRO A 53 -5.73 1.13 2.12
N LEU A 54 -6.16 2.21 1.46
CA LEU A 54 -7.47 2.38 0.83
C LEU A 54 -8.63 2.27 1.82
N ALA A 55 -8.84 3.34 2.60
CA ALA A 55 -10.00 3.48 3.46
C ALA A 55 -11.30 3.51 2.62
N LEU A 56 -12.25 2.62 2.92
CA LEU A 56 -13.53 2.54 2.23
C LEU A 56 -14.65 3.22 3.02
N THR A 57 -15.76 3.51 2.35
CA THR A 57 -16.97 4.09 2.96
C THR A 57 -17.61 3.10 3.93
N ILE A 58 -17.64 3.45 5.22
CA ILE A 58 -18.17 2.60 6.30
C ILE A 58 -19.64 2.21 6.10
N SER A 59 -20.44 3.06 5.43
CA SER A 59 -21.84 2.80 5.10
C SER A 59 -22.03 1.64 4.13
N SER A 60 -21.01 1.32 3.34
CA SER A 60 -21.04 0.24 2.33
C SER A 60 -20.56 -1.08 2.91
N ASN A 61 -19.57 -1.05 3.81
CA ASN A 61 -19.08 -2.22 4.53
C ASN A 61 -18.49 -1.77 5.89
N PRO A 62 -19.19 -2.03 7.01
CA PRO A 62 -18.77 -1.63 8.35
C PRO A 62 -17.39 -2.14 8.77
N GLU A 63 -17.01 -3.33 8.33
CA GLU A 63 -15.72 -3.96 8.68
C GLU A 63 -14.52 -3.27 8.02
N SER A 64 -14.75 -2.47 6.96
CA SER A 64 -13.67 -1.83 6.20
C SER A 64 -12.80 -0.91 7.04
N ALA A 65 -13.38 -0.26 8.06
CA ALA A 65 -12.63 0.60 8.96
C ALA A 65 -11.62 -0.21 9.79
N VAL A 66 -12.05 -1.36 10.30
CA VAL A 66 -11.20 -2.28 11.07
C VAL A 66 -10.08 -2.81 10.18
N VAL A 67 -10.41 -3.30 8.98
CA VAL A 67 -9.42 -3.79 8.00
C VAL A 67 -8.39 -2.72 7.67
N THR A 68 -8.81 -1.47 7.49
CA THR A 68 -7.90 -0.35 7.20
C THR A 68 -6.94 -0.10 8.36
N LEU A 69 -7.44 -0.04 9.59
CA LEU A 69 -6.62 0.18 10.78
C LEU A 69 -5.66 -0.98 11.05
N GLU A 70 -6.11 -2.22 10.86
CA GLU A 70 -5.26 -3.40 10.95
C GLU A 70 -4.16 -3.39 9.89
N THR A 71 -4.48 -2.96 8.66
CA THR A 71 -3.47 -2.79 7.59
C THR A 71 -2.41 -1.77 8.00
N VAL A 72 -2.82 -0.61 8.54
CA VAL A 72 -1.89 0.41 9.04
C VAL A 72 -0.99 -0.15 10.13
N ARG A 73 -1.56 -0.87 11.11
CA ARG A 73 -0.80 -1.50 12.20
C ARG A 73 0.22 -2.50 11.65
N CYS A 74 -0.20 -3.41 10.77
CA CYS A 74 0.68 -4.41 10.17
C CYS A 74 1.81 -3.78 9.35
N LEU A 75 1.53 -2.71 8.59
CA LEU A 75 2.56 -1.98 7.84
C LEU A 75 3.54 -1.27 8.77
N HIS A 76 3.05 -0.62 9.82
CA HIS A 76 3.89 0.02 10.84
C HIS A 76 4.83 -0.98 11.52
N ASP A 77 4.33 -2.14 11.92
CA ASP A 77 5.11 -3.17 12.61
C ASP A 77 6.21 -3.78 11.70
N LYS A 78 6.06 -3.65 10.38
CA LYS A 78 7.05 -4.07 9.36
C LYS A 78 8.11 -3.00 9.05
N GLY A 79 8.03 -1.83 9.68
CA GLY A 79 8.90 -0.66 9.46
C GLY A 79 8.84 -0.12 8.05
#